data_AF-J9EK05-F1
#
_entry.id   AF-J9EK05-F1
#
_cell.length_a   1.000
_cell.length_b   1.000
_cell.length_c   1.000
_cell.angle_alpha   90.00
_cell.angle_beta   90.00
_cell.angle_gamma   90.00
#
_symmetry.space_group_name_H-M   'P 1'
#
loop_
_entity.id
_entity.type
_entity.pdbx_description
1 polymer ?
#
loop_
_entity_poly.entity_id
_entity_poly.type
_entity_poly.pdbx_seq_one_letter_code
_entity_poly.pdbx_strand_id
1 'polypeptide(L)'
;MELCVRELAPQISLLKEKGVSLSCVRTCVVVAEERPRVALCAAFSKLFAPLGLNSRAVSTSFGCRVNTAICMQGAASPDPATVYVDARALRNDRVTLVEKGAPHSIALMESGKLLPGVEVVIANPETRGQCADSHLGEIWVACSHNAIGYFTLYGEEASLHIDHFNARLSTGDTLKRFARTGYLGFLRRTQSITADGELHDAVFVVGALDEALMLRGMRYHPVDIEATVIRAHRKISEWLVSAGC
;
A
#
# COMPACT_ATOMS: atom_id res chain seq x y z
N MET A 1 -3.25 0.85 -14.04
CA MET A 1 -4.69 1.21 -13.95
C MET A 1 -5.02 2.53 -14.63
N GLU A 2 -4.23 3.59 -14.44
CA GLU A 2 -4.45 4.90 -15.07
C GLU A 2 -4.53 4.85 -16.61
N LEU A 3 -3.56 4.19 -17.26
CA LEU A 3 -3.58 3.94 -18.70
C LEU A 3 -4.87 3.25 -19.14
N CYS A 4 -5.31 2.23 -18.41
CA CYS A 4 -6.57 1.54 -18.70
C CYS A 4 -7.77 2.50 -18.63
N VAL A 5 -7.86 3.33 -17.59
CA VAL A 5 -8.95 4.31 -17.47
C VAL A 5 -8.94 5.30 -18.62
N ARG A 6 -7.77 5.82 -19.01
CA ARG A 6 -7.64 6.82 -20.07
C ARG A 6 -7.91 6.25 -21.47
N GLU A 7 -7.32 5.10 -21.79
CA GLU A 7 -7.34 4.53 -23.14
C GLU A 7 -8.61 3.74 -23.43
N LEU A 8 -9.19 3.08 -22.42
CA LEU A 8 -10.42 2.31 -22.58
C LEU A 8 -11.67 3.16 -22.40
N ALA A 9 -11.56 4.36 -21.78
CA ALA A 9 -12.70 5.26 -21.65
C ALA A 9 -13.47 5.52 -22.96
N PRO A 10 -12.81 5.90 -24.08
CA PRO A 10 -13.51 6.09 -25.35
C PRO A 10 -14.04 4.79 -25.96
N GLN A 11 -13.57 3.63 -25.51
CA GLN A 11 -13.91 2.32 -26.08
C GLN A 11 -15.09 1.63 -25.38
N ILE A 12 -15.55 2.12 -24.22
CA ILE A 12 -16.62 1.47 -23.43
C ILE A 12 -17.89 1.23 -24.25
N SER A 13 -18.33 2.21 -25.04
CA SER A 13 -19.52 2.08 -25.88
C SER A 13 -19.36 0.98 -26.93
N LEU A 14 -18.19 0.93 -27.59
CA LEU A 14 -17.88 -0.10 -28.58
C LEU A 14 -17.81 -1.50 -27.95
N LEU A 15 -17.21 -1.62 -26.76
CA LEU A 15 -17.14 -2.88 -26.03
C LEU A 15 -18.54 -3.38 -25.66
N LYS A 16 -19.44 -2.47 -25.28
CA LYS A 16 -20.84 -2.79 -25.00
C LYS A 16 -21.59 -3.26 -26.24
N GLU A 17 -21.41 -2.59 -27.39
CA GLU A 17 -21.99 -3.00 -28.67
C GLU A 17 -21.49 -4.38 -29.12
N LYS A 18 -20.23 -4.71 -28.83
CA LYS A 18 -19.64 -6.04 -29.07
C LYS A 18 -20.12 -7.12 -28.09
N GLY A 19 -20.99 -6.79 -27.13
CA GLY A 19 -21.53 -7.74 -26.16
C GLY A 19 -20.54 -8.14 -25.05
N VAL A 20 -19.47 -7.37 -24.82
CA VAL A 20 -18.53 -7.63 -23.71
C VAL A 20 -19.24 -7.40 -22.38
N SER A 21 -19.17 -8.39 -21.49
CA SER A 21 -19.70 -8.30 -20.13
C SER A 21 -18.63 -8.67 -19.10
N LEU A 22 -18.53 -7.86 -18.05
CA LEU A 22 -17.69 -8.07 -16.87
C LEU A 22 -18.51 -8.53 -15.66
N SER A 23 -19.78 -8.90 -15.84
CA SER A 23 -20.66 -9.37 -14.76
C SER A 23 -20.19 -10.67 -14.09
N CYS A 24 -19.33 -11.44 -14.76
CA CYS A 24 -18.73 -12.66 -14.21
C CYS A 24 -17.48 -12.38 -13.35
N VAL A 25 -16.94 -11.15 -13.37
CA VAL A 25 -15.74 -10.79 -12.60
C VAL A 25 -16.13 -10.68 -11.13
N ARG A 26 -15.63 -11.62 -10.33
CA ARG A 26 -15.87 -11.66 -8.88
C ARG A 26 -14.81 -10.89 -8.09
N THR A 27 -13.56 -10.96 -8.55
CA THR A 27 -12.42 -10.32 -7.90
C THR A 27 -11.42 -9.83 -8.95
N CYS A 28 -11.00 -8.59 -8.81
CA CYS A 28 -10.01 -7.87 -9.60
C CYS A 28 -9.08 -7.17 -8.60
N VAL A 29 -7.99 -7.85 -8.25
CA VAL A 29 -7.06 -7.36 -7.23
C VAL A 29 -6.00 -6.48 -7.88
N VAL A 30 -5.86 -5.28 -7.35
CA VAL A 30 -4.86 -4.30 -7.73
C VAL A 30 -3.74 -4.38 -6.70
N VAL A 31 -2.64 -5.01 -7.09
CA VAL A 31 -1.44 -5.03 -6.27
C VAL A 31 -0.80 -3.65 -6.35
N ALA A 32 -0.69 -2.98 -5.21
CA ALA A 32 0.01 -1.72 -5.07
C ALA A 32 1.16 -1.91 -4.10
N GLU A 33 2.39 -1.62 -4.55
CA GLU A 33 3.55 -1.59 -3.66
C GLU A 33 3.55 -0.28 -2.82
N GLU A 34 2.83 0.74 -3.29
CA GLU A 34 2.68 2.04 -2.62
C GLU A 34 1.26 2.30 -2.08
N ARG A 35 1.01 3.54 -1.60
CA ARG A 35 -0.31 4.02 -1.17
C ARG A 35 -1.37 3.72 -2.24
N PRO A 36 -2.47 3.02 -1.89
CA PRO A 36 -3.58 2.81 -2.82
C PRO A 36 -4.15 4.14 -3.34
N ARG A 37 -4.14 4.33 -4.66
CA ARG A 37 -4.72 5.53 -5.31
C ARG A 37 -6.25 5.43 -5.36
N VAL A 38 -6.90 5.78 -4.26
CA VAL A 38 -8.37 5.68 -4.05
C VAL A 38 -9.18 6.26 -5.22
N ALA A 39 -8.84 7.48 -5.66
CA ALA A 39 -9.54 8.16 -6.72
C ALA A 39 -9.44 7.40 -8.06
N LEU A 40 -8.29 6.77 -8.32
CA LEU A 40 -8.06 6.00 -9.53
C LEU A 40 -8.85 4.69 -9.52
N CYS A 41 -8.85 3.96 -8.39
CA CYS A 41 -9.68 2.76 -8.22
C CYS A 41 -11.17 3.08 -8.39
N ALA A 42 -11.65 4.18 -7.79
CA ALA A 42 -13.04 4.63 -7.95
C ALA A 42 -13.37 5.01 -9.40
N ALA A 43 -12.47 5.72 -10.09
CA ALA A 43 -12.63 6.07 -11.50
C ALA A 43 -12.69 4.82 -12.40
N PHE A 44 -11.84 3.83 -12.14
CA PHE A 44 -11.84 2.56 -12.86
C PHE A 44 -13.16 1.81 -12.68
N SER A 45 -13.62 1.60 -11.45
CA SER A 45 -14.89 0.94 -11.18
C SER A 45 -16.07 1.67 -11.84
N LYS A 46 -16.09 3.01 -11.80
CA LYS A 46 -17.13 3.81 -12.45
C LYS A 46 -17.10 3.67 -13.97
N LEU A 47 -15.91 3.58 -14.57
CA LEU A 47 -15.75 3.48 -16.01
C LEU A 47 -16.31 2.17 -16.58
N PHE A 48 -16.06 1.06 -15.88
CA PHE A 48 -16.45 -0.28 -16.32
C PHE A 48 -17.83 -0.73 -15.80
N ALA A 49 -18.48 0.07 -14.95
CA ALA A 49 -19.83 -0.21 -14.46
C ALA A 49 -20.87 -0.48 -15.58
N PRO A 50 -20.88 0.22 -16.73
CA PRO A 50 -21.80 -0.07 -17.84
C PRO A 50 -21.61 -1.44 -18.49
N LEU A 51 -20.44 -2.07 -18.33
CA LEU A 51 -20.14 -3.43 -18.78
C LEU A 51 -20.47 -4.49 -17.71
N GLY A 52 -21.02 -4.08 -16.56
CA GLY A 52 -21.42 -4.99 -15.48
C GLY A 52 -20.34 -5.26 -14.44
N LEU A 53 -19.22 -4.52 -14.43
CA LEU A 53 -18.21 -4.66 -13.38
C LEU A 53 -18.78 -4.18 -12.04
N ASN A 54 -18.82 -5.06 -11.05
CA ASN A 54 -19.20 -4.71 -9.70
C ASN A 54 -18.05 -3.93 -9.02
N SER A 55 -18.33 -2.77 -8.42
CA SER A 55 -17.30 -1.98 -7.72
C SER A 55 -16.64 -2.76 -6.58
N ARG A 56 -17.35 -3.69 -5.94
CA ARG A 56 -16.80 -4.57 -4.90
C ARG A 56 -15.89 -5.67 -5.43
N ALA A 57 -15.93 -5.94 -6.73
CA ALA A 57 -15.00 -6.87 -7.34
C ALA A 57 -13.59 -6.25 -7.41
N VAL A 58 -13.47 -4.92 -7.47
CA VAL A 58 -12.18 -4.23 -7.52
C VAL A 58 -11.67 -4.00 -6.12
N SER A 59 -10.49 -4.52 -5.81
CA SER A 59 -9.89 -4.39 -4.49
C SER A 59 -8.40 -4.14 -4.56
N THR A 60 -7.82 -3.67 -3.47
CA THR A 60 -6.39 -3.39 -3.37
C THR A 60 -5.72 -4.44 -2.48
N SER A 61 -4.45 -4.71 -2.76
CA SER A 61 -3.60 -5.57 -1.95
C SER A 61 -2.22 -4.96 -1.84
N PHE A 62 -1.57 -5.16 -0.70
CA PHE A 62 -0.14 -4.85 -0.56
C PHE A 62 0.69 -6.11 -0.79
N GLY A 63 1.63 -5.98 -1.70
CA GLY A 63 2.67 -6.95 -1.99
C GLY A 63 3.92 -6.19 -2.44
N CYS A 64 5.06 -6.85 -2.34
CA CYS A 64 6.34 -6.34 -2.78
C CYS A 64 7.22 -7.49 -3.27
N ARG A 65 8.43 -7.17 -3.75
CA ARG A 65 9.41 -8.17 -4.21
C ARG A 65 9.74 -9.27 -3.19
N VAL A 66 9.63 -8.94 -1.90
CA VAL A 66 9.96 -9.83 -0.78
C VAL A 66 8.81 -10.78 -0.45
N ASN A 67 7.57 -10.32 -0.62
CA ASN A 67 6.37 -11.12 -0.47
C ASN A 67 5.27 -10.53 -1.36
N THR A 68 4.82 -11.31 -2.34
CA THR A 68 3.86 -10.87 -3.35
C THR A 68 2.44 -10.66 -2.82
N ALA A 69 2.12 -11.18 -1.63
CA ALA A 69 0.79 -11.11 -1.04
C ALA A 69 0.88 -11.06 0.49
N ILE A 70 0.96 -9.85 1.05
CA ILE A 70 1.02 -9.61 2.50
C ILE A 70 -0.40 -9.42 3.05
N CYS A 71 -1.17 -8.54 2.43
CA CYS A 71 -2.57 -8.30 2.78
C CYS A 71 -3.42 -8.12 1.53
N MET A 72 -4.68 -8.49 1.64
CA MET A 72 -5.65 -8.30 0.57
C MET A 72 -6.97 -7.81 1.13
N GLN A 73 -7.65 -6.99 0.34
CA GLN A 73 -9.04 -6.73 0.56
C GLN A 73 -9.86 -7.66 -0.35
N GLY A 74 -10.61 -8.58 0.22
CA GLY A 74 -11.43 -9.51 -0.56
C GLY A 74 -12.74 -8.86 -1.02
N ALA A 75 -13.38 -9.42 -2.04
CA ALA A 75 -14.70 -8.96 -2.49
C ALA A 75 -15.81 -9.16 -1.44
N ALA A 76 -15.59 -10.06 -0.48
CA ALA A 76 -16.45 -10.29 0.69
C ALA A 76 -16.00 -9.50 1.93
N SER A 77 -14.90 -8.74 1.83
CA SER A 77 -14.44 -7.87 2.91
C SER A 77 -15.28 -6.59 2.95
N PRO A 78 -15.32 -5.91 4.10
CA PRO A 78 -15.94 -4.59 4.21
C PRO A 78 -15.30 -3.59 3.25
N ASP A 79 -15.99 -2.47 3.03
CA ASP A 79 -15.43 -1.35 2.29
C ASP A 79 -14.13 -0.85 2.97
N PRO A 80 -13.13 -0.40 2.19
CA PRO A 80 -11.82 -0.08 2.73
C PRO A 80 -11.92 1.08 3.72
N ALA A 81 -11.37 0.90 4.92
CA ALA A 81 -11.23 2.01 5.83
C ALA A 81 -10.23 3.05 5.27
N THR A 82 -10.65 4.31 5.24
CA THR A 82 -9.74 5.44 4.98
C THR A 82 -9.54 6.20 6.27
N VAL A 83 -8.29 6.32 6.70
CA VAL A 83 -7.89 7.12 7.86
C VAL A 83 -7.26 8.43 7.40
N TYR A 84 -7.34 9.46 8.23
CA TYR A 84 -6.71 10.74 7.96
C TYR A 84 -5.59 10.94 8.97
N VAL A 85 -4.39 11.24 8.48
CA VAL A 85 -3.19 11.45 9.30
C VAL A 85 -2.64 12.86 9.12
N ASP A 86 -2.05 13.42 10.16
CA ASP A 86 -1.35 14.70 10.10
C ASP A 86 -0.05 14.57 9.29
N ALA A 87 0.09 15.34 8.21
CA ALA A 87 1.28 15.29 7.35
C ALA A 87 2.58 15.69 8.06
N ARG A 88 2.52 16.57 9.08
CA ARG A 88 3.71 17.04 9.80
C ARG A 88 4.18 15.98 10.78
N ALA A 89 3.26 15.29 11.45
CA ALA A 89 3.56 14.13 12.28
C ALA A 89 4.19 13.02 11.42
N LEU A 90 3.61 12.73 10.25
CA LEU A 90 4.09 11.69 9.36
C LEU A 90 5.53 11.92 8.89
N ARG A 91 5.89 13.19 8.62
CA ARG A 91 7.26 13.62 8.29
C ARG A 91 8.28 13.39 9.40
N ASN A 92 7.83 13.26 10.65
CA ASN A 92 8.66 13.00 11.83
C ASN A 92 8.48 11.55 12.33
N ASP A 93 8.12 10.63 11.44
CA ASP A 93 7.90 9.21 11.74
C ASP A 93 6.85 8.93 12.81
N ARG A 94 5.84 9.79 12.89
CA ARG A 94 4.70 9.63 13.80
C ARG A 94 3.39 9.53 13.03
N VAL A 95 2.54 8.63 13.50
CA VAL A 95 1.17 8.47 13.01
C VAL A 95 0.25 9.18 13.99
N THR A 96 -0.30 10.33 13.58
CA THR A 96 -1.30 11.06 14.36
C THR A 96 -2.57 11.17 13.55
N LEU A 97 -3.64 10.55 14.06
CA LEU A 97 -4.95 10.58 13.41
C LEU A 97 -5.60 11.94 13.61
N VAL A 98 -6.20 12.44 12.55
CA VAL A 98 -6.94 13.69 12.51
C VAL A 98 -8.30 13.48 11.85
N GLU A 99 -9.19 14.46 11.97
CA GLU A 99 -10.47 14.42 11.28
C GLU A 99 -10.31 14.70 9.78
N LYS A 100 -11.28 14.22 9.00
CA LYS A 100 -11.37 14.52 7.57
C LYS A 100 -11.47 16.03 7.36
N GLY A 101 -10.55 16.59 6.58
CA GLY A 101 -10.54 18.02 6.27
C GLY A 101 -9.76 18.88 7.26
N ALA A 102 -9.14 18.28 8.30
CA ALA A 102 -8.20 18.98 9.15
C ALA A 102 -7.04 19.58 8.32
N PRO A 103 -6.46 20.73 8.76
CA PRO A 103 -5.33 21.32 8.06
C PRO A 103 -4.18 20.32 8.00
N HIS A 104 -3.58 20.15 6.82
CA HIS A 104 -2.51 19.17 6.57
C HIS A 104 -2.91 17.70 6.74
N SER A 105 -4.21 17.37 6.72
CA SER A 105 -4.65 15.97 6.70
C SER A 105 -4.28 15.29 5.37
N ILE A 106 -3.73 14.09 5.45
CA ILE A 106 -3.52 13.18 4.32
C ILE A 106 -4.44 11.98 4.51
N ALA A 107 -5.16 11.60 3.46
CA ALA A 107 -5.97 10.38 3.45
C ALA A 107 -5.10 9.17 3.11
N LEU A 108 -5.13 8.15 3.98
CA LEU A 108 -4.49 6.86 3.77
C LEU A 108 -5.57 5.77 3.79
N MET A 109 -5.66 5.03 2.69
CA MET A 109 -6.54 3.87 2.60
C MET A 109 -5.81 2.63 3.09
N GLU A 110 -6.52 1.75 3.78
CA GLU A 110 -5.97 0.46 4.15
C GLU A 110 -5.64 -0.41 2.93
N SER A 111 -4.56 -1.16 3.00
CA SER A 111 -4.15 -2.10 1.93
C SER A 111 -4.85 -3.46 2.05
N GLY A 112 -5.71 -3.64 3.06
CA GLY A 112 -6.50 -4.85 3.31
C GLY A 112 -6.11 -5.61 4.56
N LYS A 113 -6.77 -6.76 4.76
CA LYS A 113 -6.55 -7.68 5.90
C LYS A 113 -5.33 -8.56 5.64
N LEU A 114 -4.54 -8.81 6.69
CA LEU A 114 -3.44 -9.77 6.64
C LEU A 114 -3.93 -11.15 6.20
N LEU A 115 -3.17 -11.79 5.30
CA LEU A 115 -3.49 -13.14 4.87
C LEU A 115 -3.25 -14.17 5.98
N PRO A 116 -3.95 -15.32 5.95
CA PRO A 116 -3.71 -16.40 6.91
C PRO A 116 -2.23 -16.82 6.94
N GLY A 117 -1.66 -16.91 8.14
CA GLY A 117 -0.25 -17.27 8.33
C GLY A 117 0.76 -16.16 8.05
N VAL A 118 0.31 -14.95 7.67
CA VAL A 118 1.16 -13.77 7.57
C VAL A 118 1.18 -13.05 8.92
N GLU A 119 2.38 -12.89 9.47
CA GLU A 119 2.61 -12.02 10.62
C GLU A 119 3.36 -10.77 10.18
N VAL A 120 2.92 -9.61 10.68
CA VAL A 120 3.55 -8.32 10.39
C VAL A 120 3.94 -7.62 11.68
N VAL A 121 5.12 -7.02 11.67
CA VAL A 121 5.58 -6.10 12.71
C VAL A 121 6.05 -4.80 12.07
N ILE A 122 5.85 -3.69 12.78
CA ILE A 122 6.40 -2.39 12.39
C ILE A 122 7.70 -2.20 13.16
N ALA A 123 8.82 -2.08 12.45
CA ALA A 123 10.14 -1.98 13.03
C ALA A 123 10.85 -0.70 12.60
N ASN A 124 11.67 -0.14 13.48
CA ASN A 124 12.55 0.96 13.09
C ASN A 124 13.69 0.39 12.23
N PRO A 125 13.89 0.89 10.98
CA PRO A 125 14.86 0.31 10.06
C PRO A 125 16.32 0.47 10.50
N GLU A 126 16.62 1.44 11.38
CA GLU A 126 17.96 1.73 11.90
C GLU A 126 18.23 0.96 13.20
N THR A 127 17.33 1.06 14.19
CA THR A 127 17.54 0.43 15.52
C THR A 127 17.12 -1.04 15.55
N ARG A 128 16.38 -1.50 14.53
CA ARG A 128 15.77 -2.83 14.44
C ARG A 128 14.81 -3.14 15.61
N GLY A 129 14.39 -2.13 16.36
CA GLY A 129 13.45 -2.29 17.48
C GLY A 129 12.00 -2.24 16.98
N GLN A 130 11.11 -2.98 17.64
CA GLN A 130 9.68 -2.88 17.38
C GLN A 130 9.16 -1.48 17.71
N CYS A 131 8.45 -0.87 16.75
CA CYS A 131 7.80 0.42 16.91
C CYS A 131 6.53 0.30 17.76
N ALA A 132 6.23 1.35 18.52
CA ALA A 132 4.92 1.50 19.16
C ALA A 132 3.85 1.89 18.12
N ASP A 133 2.58 1.62 18.43
CA ASP A 133 1.42 1.82 17.52
C ASP A 133 1.30 3.22 16.88
N SER A 134 1.88 4.24 17.51
CA SER A 134 1.87 5.64 17.03
C SER A 134 3.08 6.03 16.18
N HIS A 135 3.98 5.10 15.87
CA HIS A 135 5.18 5.36 15.08
C HIS A 135 5.05 4.77 13.68
N LEU A 136 5.56 5.53 12.71
CA LEU A 136 5.80 5.03 11.37
C LEU A 136 7.08 4.20 11.42
N GLY A 137 7.08 3.03 10.78
CA GLY A 137 8.26 2.21 10.66
C GLY A 137 8.23 1.34 9.42
N GLU A 138 9.28 0.57 9.23
CA GLU A 138 9.36 -0.40 8.15
C GLU A 138 8.45 -1.58 8.46
N ILE A 139 7.69 -2.01 7.45
CA ILE A 139 6.84 -3.20 7.53
C ILE A 139 7.75 -4.42 7.38
N TRP A 140 7.80 -5.25 8.41
CA TRP A 140 8.54 -6.51 8.42
C TRP A 140 7.55 -7.66 8.46
N VAL A 141 7.79 -8.70 7.65
CA VAL A 141 6.83 -9.79 7.45
C VAL A 141 7.45 -11.16 7.72
N ALA A 142 6.78 -11.98 8.51
CA ALA A 142 7.12 -13.37 8.72
C ALA A 142 6.02 -14.25 8.11
N CYS A 143 6.37 -15.00 7.07
CA CYS A 143 5.46 -15.93 6.43
C CYS A 143 6.20 -17.04 5.68
N SER A 144 5.53 -18.19 5.47
CA SER A 144 6.07 -19.32 4.72
C SER A 144 6.24 -19.06 3.22
N HIS A 145 5.49 -18.10 2.66
CA HIS A 145 5.58 -17.71 1.24
C HIS A 145 6.43 -16.45 1.00
N ASN A 146 7.25 -16.04 1.97
CA ASN A 146 8.29 -15.04 1.72
C ASN A 146 9.30 -15.58 0.69
N ALA A 147 9.85 -14.69 -0.13
CA ALA A 147 11.02 -15.01 -0.93
C ALA A 147 12.22 -15.36 -0.01
N ILE A 148 13.14 -16.19 -0.52
CA ILE A 148 14.28 -16.69 0.25
C ILE A 148 15.59 -15.92 -0.03
N GLY A 149 15.57 -14.99 -0.98
CA GLY A 149 16.76 -14.26 -1.45
C GLY A 149 16.50 -13.57 -2.78
N TYR A 150 17.37 -12.63 -3.14
CA TYR A 150 17.47 -12.16 -4.52
C TYR A 150 18.45 -13.03 -5.29
N PHE A 151 18.21 -13.22 -6.58
CA PHE A 151 19.15 -13.88 -7.46
C PHE A 151 20.19 -12.86 -7.96
N THR A 152 21.47 -13.09 -7.69
CA THR A 152 22.56 -12.25 -8.19
C THR A 152 23.49 -13.04 -9.11
N LEU A 153 23.89 -12.41 -10.23
CA LEU A 153 24.84 -12.98 -11.18
C LEU A 153 26.30 -12.92 -10.66
N TYR A 154 26.57 -12.00 -9.73
CA TYR A 154 27.87 -11.81 -9.10
C TYR A 154 27.75 -12.17 -7.60
N GLY A 155 28.47 -13.21 -7.18
CA GLY A 155 28.27 -13.93 -5.92
C GLY A 155 28.63 -13.21 -4.60
N GLU A 156 28.66 -11.87 -4.56
CA GLU A 156 29.15 -11.10 -3.40
C GLU A 156 28.06 -10.48 -2.50
N GLU A 157 26.77 -10.52 -2.85
CA GLU A 157 25.70 -9.93 -2.02
C GLU A 157 25.14 -10.84 -0.91
N ALA A 158 25.82 -11.95 -0.58
CA ALA A 158 25.31 -12.95 0.36
C ALA A 158 24.97 -12.37 1.76
N SER A 159 25.73 -11.39 2.27
CA SER A 159 25.49 -10.80 3.59
C SER A 159 24.28 -9.85 3.63
N LEU A 160 24.11 -9.01 2.60
CA LEU A 160 22.97 -8.11 2.46
C LEU A 160 21.65 -8.88 2.26
N HIS A 161 21.69 -10.00 1.53
CA HIS A 161 20.54 -10.88 1.37
C HIS A 161 20.12 -11.57 2.67
N ILE A 162 21.08 -12.04 3.48
CA ILE A 162 20.76 -12.69 4.77
C ILE A 162 20.05 -11.71 5.69
N ASP A 163 20.53 -10.46 5.79
CA ASP A 163 19.94 -9.44 6.65
C ASP A 163 18.55 -8.99 6.19
N HIS A 164 18.25 -9.08 4.89
CA HIS A 164 16.95 -8.69 4.34
C HIS A 164 15.86 -9.75 4.58
N PHE A 165 16.19 -11.04 4.46
CA PHE A 165 15.21 -12.14 4.57
C PHE A 165 15.24 -12.91 5.89
N ASN A 166 16.26 -12.69 6.73
CA ASN A 166 16.39 -13.31 8.06
C ASN A 166 16.59 -12.25 9.17
N ALA A 167 16.00 -11.06 9.01
CA ALA A 167 16.07 -10.00 10.01
C ALA A 167 15.46 -10.46 11.34
N ARG A 168 16.00 -9.94 12.44
CA ARG A 168 15.50 -10.16 13.80
C ARG A 168 15.35 -8.82 14.48
N LEU A 169 14.32 -8.69 15.29
CA LEU A 169 14.13 -7.51 16.11
C LEU A 169 15.21 -7.45 17.19
N SER A 170 15.63 -6.24 17.56
CA SER A 170 16.50 -5.99 18.71
C SER A 170 15.73 -6.00 20.04
N THR A 171 14.42 -5.72 19.99
CA THR A 171 13.49 -5.70 21.12
C THR A 171 12.16 -6.34 20.76
N GLY A 172 11.47 -6.97 21.72
CA GLY A 172 10.23 -7.72 21.46
C GLY A 172 10.52 -9.19 21.14
N ASP A 173 9.95 -9.72 20.06
CA ASP A 173 10.24 -11.08 19.59
C ASP A 173 11.57 -11.14 18.80
N THR A 174 12.66 -11.34 19.53
CA THR A 174 14.02 -11.39 18.97
C THR A 174 14.39 -12.76 18.38
N LEU A 175 13.53 -13.77 18.58
CA LEU A 175 13.77 -15.14 18.12
C LEU A 175 13.20 -15.37 16.72
N LYS A 176 12.07 -14.76 16.41
CA LYS A 176 11.41 -14.86 15.11
C LYS A 176 12.21 -14.15 14.03
N ARG A 177 12.18 -14.74 12.83
CA ARG A 177 12.80 -14.18 11.63
C ARG A 177 11.74 -13.48 10.79
N PHE A 178 12.08 -12.30 10.33
CA PHE A 178 11.26 -11.48 9.46
C PHE A 178 12.03 -11.17 8.18
N ALA A 179 11.27 -11.00 7.10
CA ALA A 179 11.75 -10.38 5.89
C ALA A 179 11.40 -8.88 5.93
N ARG A 180 12.40 -8.04 5.69
CA ARG A 180 12.27 -6.60 5.57
C ARG A 180 11.60 -6.29 4.24
N THR A 181 10.54 -5.48 4.21
CA THR A 181 9.86 -5.19 2.93
C THR A 181 10.46 -4.01 2.19
N GLY A 182 11.20 -3.13 2.88
CA GLY A 182 11.62 -1.83 2.35
C GLY A 182 10.50 -0.79 2.27
N TYR A 183 9.29 -1.09 2.77
CA TYR A 183 8.15 -0.16 2.75
C TYR A 183 7.83 0.36 4.14
N LEU A 184 7.56 1.66 4.23
CA LEU A 184 7.12 2.33 5.46
C LEU A 184 5.60 2.24 5.61
N GLY A 185 5.15 1.97 6.82
CA GLY A 185 3.73 1.92 7.15
C GLY A 185 3.46 1.75 8.62
N PHE A 186 2.19 1.50 8.94
CA PHE A 186 1.75 1.21 10.29
C PHE A 186 0.60 0.19 10.27
N LEU A 187 0.42 -0.52 11.38
CA LEU A 187 -0.72 -1.38 11.61
C LEU A 187 -1.79 -0.63 12.40
N ARG A 188 -3.05 -0.89 12.09
CA ARG A 188 -4.16 -0.41 12.90
C ARG A 188 -5.31 -1.40 12.86
N ARG A 189 -5.92 -1.64 14.03
CA ARG A 189 -7.19 -2.34 14.10
C ARG A 189 -8.30 -1.50 13.48
N THR A 190 -8.93 -2.03 12.45
CA THR A 190 -10.01 -1.36 11.74
C THR A 190 -11.28 -1.38 12.60
N GLN A 191 -12.17 -0.42 12.36
CA GLN A 191 -13.53 -0.43 12.93
C GLN A 191 -14.52 -1.17 12.00
N SER A 192 -14.07 -1.53 10.79
CA SER A 192 -14.86 -2.27 9.81
C SER A 192 -14.92 -3.74 10.21
N ILE A 193 -16.12 -4.20 10.54
CA ILE A 193 -16.40 -5.57 10.94
C ILE A 193 -16.37 -6.47 9.70
N THR A 194 -15.55 -7.52 9.69
CA THR A 194 -15.55 -8.51 8.60
C THR A 194 -16.91 -9.20 8.47
N ALA A 195 -17.13 -9.91 7.35
CA ALA A 195 -18.33 -10.73 7.16
C ALA A 195 -18.58 -11.73 8.32
N ASP A 196 -17.52 -12.09 9.05
CA ASP A 196 -17.55 -13.02 10.19
C ASP A 196 -17.79 -12.33 11.55
N GLY A 197 -17.98 -11.00 11.59
CA GLY A 197 -18.26 -10.28 12.83
C GLY A 197 -17.03 -9.73 13.57
N GLU A 198 -15.83 -9.93 13.04
CA GLU A 198 -14.58 -9.63 13.76
C GLU A 198 -13.88 -8.36 13.26
N LEU A 199 -13.22 -7.66 14.19
CA LEU A 199 -12.27 -6.61 13.84
C LEU A 199 -11.01 -7.26 13.26
N HIS A 200 -10.34 -6.56 12.35
CA HIS A 200 -9.08 -7.05 11.80
C HIS A 200 -8.01 -5.98 11.84
N ASP A 201 -6.76 -6.42 11.96
CA ASP A 201 -5.61 -5.54 11.83
C ASP A 201 -5.35 -5.32 10.33
N ALA A 202 -5.28 -4.06 9.93
CA ALA A 202 -5.01 -3.66 8.57
C ALA A 202 -3.69 -2.91 8.46
N VAL A 203 -3.05 -3.09 7.31
CA VAL A 203 -1.78 -2.44 6.98
C VAL A 203 -2.08 -1.14 6.24
N PHE A 204 -1.46 -0.06 6.69
CA PHE A 204 -1.47 1.23 5.99
C PHE A 204 -0.07 1.50 5.47
N VAL A 205 0.11 1.35 4.16
CA VAL A 205 1.37 1.60 3.48
C VAL A 205 1.49 3.10 3.19
N VAL A 206 2.66 3.67 3.45
CA VAL A 206 2.95 5.10 3.27
C VAL A 206 3.86 5.33 2.07
N GLY A 207 4.79 4.42 1.78
CA GLY A 207 5.66 4.50 0.60
C GLY A 207 6.97 3.74 0.81
N ALA A 208 7.79 3.65 -0.23
CA ALA A 208 9.09 3.00 -0.16
C ALA A 208 10.07 3.80 0.72
N LEU A 209 10.91 3.09 1.47
CA LEU A 209 11.89 3.67 2.37
C LEU A 209 13.06 4.32 1.62
N ASP A 210 13.50 3.68 0.54
CA ASP A 210 14.63 4.08 -0.32
C ASP A 210 14.28 5.23 -1.27
N GLU A 211 13.01 5.37 -1.64
CA GLU A 211 12.53 6.50 -2.45
C GLU A 211 12.20 7.75 -1.61
N ALA A 212 12.05 7.60 -0.29
CA ALA A 212 11.71 8.71 0.58
C ALA A 212 12.89 9.69 0.75
N LEU A 213 12.63 10.98 0.52
CA LEU A 213 13.64 12.04 0.64
C LEU A 213 13.72 12.57 2.07
N MET A 214 14.92 12.61 2.63
CA MET A 214 15.18 13.23 3.93
C MET A 214 15.72 14.65 3.74
N LEU A 215 14.99 15.66 4.23
CA LEU A 215 15.41 17.06 4.20
C LEU A 215 15.22 17.69 5.58
N ARG A 216 16.32 18.18 6.18
CA ARG A 216 16.32 18.78 7.53
C ARG A 216 15.71 17.87 8.61
N GLY A 217 15.97 16.56 8.51
CA GLY A 217 15.44 15.56 9.45
C GLY A 217 13.95 15.19 9.25
N MET A 218 13.29 15.75 8.23
CA MET A 218 11.92 15.40 7.88
C MET A 218 11.88 14.50 6.64
N ARG A 219 11.00 13.50 6.65
CA ARG A 219 10.80 12.55 5.56
C ARG A 219 9.72 13.00 4.59
N TYR A 220 10.03 13.03 3.31
CA TYR A 220 9.11 13.41 2.23
C TYR A 220 8.95 12.24 1.26
N HIS A 221 7.72 11.73 1.14
CA HIS A 221 7.42 10.66 0.19
C HIS A 221 7.16 11.24 -1.21
N PRO A 222 7.63 10.57 -2.29
CA PRO A 222 7.43 11.01 -3.66
C PRO A 222 5.97 11.37 -3.97
N VAL A 223 5.03 10.48 -3.59
CA VAL A 223 3.58 10.70 -3.78
C VAL A 223 3.05 12.02 -3.21
N ASP A 224 3.60 12.49 -2.07
CA ASP A 224 3.18 13.74 -1.45
C ASP A 224 3.76 14.97 -2.17
N ILE A 225 4.98 14.84 -2.70
CA ILE A 225 5.65 15.85 -3.53
C ILE A 225 4.90 15.96 -4.86
N GLU A 226 4.65 14.84 -5.51
CA GLU A 226 3.90 14.75 -6.77
C GLU A 226 2.52 15.41 -6.64
N ALA A 227 1.75 15.05 -5.61
CA ALA A 227 0.45 15.65 -5.34
C ALA A 227 0.54 17.17 -5.10
N THR A 228 1.65 17.66 -4.55
CA THR A 228 1.87 19.10 -4.36
C THR A 228 2.18 19.80 -5.68
N VAL A 229 3.06 19.23 -6.50
CA VAL A 229 3.46 19.79 -7.80
C VAL A 229 2.29 19.79 -8.79
N ILE A 230 1.50 18.70 -8.85
CA ILE A 230 0.31 18.61 -9.72
C ILE A 230 -0.71 19.71 -9.36
N ARG A 231 -0.89 20.00 -8.06
CA ARG A 231 -1.79 21.07 -7.60
C ARG A 231 -1.25 22.48 -7.85
N ALA A 232 0.07 22.63 -7.99
CA ALA A 232 0.69 23.95 -8.17
C ALA A 232 0.35 24.56 -9.54
N HIS A 233 0.16 23.76 -10.58
CA HIS A 233 -0.09 24.30 -11.91
C HIS A 233 -0.90 23.36 -12.82
N ARG A 234 -1.98 23.88 -13.43
CA ARG A 234 -2.92 23.09 -14.28
C ARG A 234 -2.31 22.45 -15.53
N LYS A 235 -1.16 22.97 -15.99
CA LYS A 235 -0.41 22.37 -17.13
C LYS A 235 0.49 21.20 -16.71
N ILE A 236 0.70 20.98 -15.41
CA ILE A 236 1.45 19.84 -14.92
C ILE A 236 0.50 18.69 -14.76
N SER A 237 0.75 17.65 -15.53
CA SER A 237 -0.02 16.42 -15.54
C SER A 237 0.71 15.32 -14.76
N GLU A 238 -0.05 14.43 -14.14
CA GLU A 238 0.43 13.39 -13.21
C GLU A 238 1.58 12.55 -13.77
N TRP A 239 1.49 12.13 -15.04
CA TRP A 239 2.52 11.38 -15.76
C TRP A 239 3.88 12.08 -15.94
N LEU A 240 3.94 13.41 -15.78
CA LEU A 240 5.18 14.18 -15.93
C LEU A 240 5.94 14.31 -14.60
N VAL A 241 5.30 13.94 -13.50
CA VAL A 241 5.82 14.12 -12.13
C VAL A 241 6.14 12.79 -11.45
N SER A 242 5.58 11.67 -11.95
CA SER A 242 5.83 10.32 -11.41
C SER A 242 7.32 10.00 -11.40
N ALA A 243 7.93 10.02 -10.23
CA ALA A 243 9.30 9.60 -10.01
C ALA A 243 9.31 8.09 -9.69
N GLY A 244 8.92 7.27 -10.66
CA GLY A 244 8.84 5.81 -10.50
C GLY A 244 8.23 5.18 -11.74
N CYS A 245 9.09 4.64 -12.60
CA CYS A 245 8.76 3.78 -13.73
C CYS A 245 9.18 2.35 -13.41
#